data_AF-A0ABD8B515-F1
#
_entry.id   AF-A0ABD8B515-F1
#
_cell.length_a   1.000
_cell.length_b   1.000
_cell.length_c   1.000
_cell.angle_alpha   90.00
_cell.angle_beta   90.00
_cell.angle_gamma   90.00
#
_symmetry.space_group_name_H-M   'P 1'
#
loop_
_entity.id
_entity.type
_entity.pdbx_description
1 polymer ?
#
loop_
_entity_poly.entity_id
_entity_poly.type
_entity_poly.pdbx_seq_one_letter_code
_entity_poly.pdbx_strand_id
1 'polypeptide(L)'
;MQTPTALVAATEAFDRWEQLLAEAPREHGAAPGQAPGLATLIVASVEGAIAMCRAKRSMEPLDQVAQRLEALILGALDGPV
;
A
#
# COMPACT_ATOMS: atom_id res chain seq x y z
N MET A 1 -5.27 -16.25 -25.74
CA MET A 1 -6.07 -15.11 -25.25
C MET A 1 -5.10 -13.95 -25.09
N GLN A 2 -5.22 -12.85 -25.84
CA GLN A 2 -4.33 -11.71 -25.66
C GLN A 2 -4.71 -11.01 -24.35
N THR A 3 -3.80 -10.93 -23.40
CA THR A 3 -4.02 -10.11 -22.19
C THR A 3 -4.12 -8.65 -22.65
N PRO A 4 -5.22 -7.94 -22.34
CA PRO A 4 -5.33 -6.51 -22.63
C PRO A 4 -4.09 -5.77 -22.12
N THR A 5 -3.47 -4.93 -22.95
CA THR A 5 -2.24 -4.17 -22.61
C THR A 5 -2.40 -3.35 -21.32
N ALA A 6 -3.61 -2.87 -21.05
CA ALA A 6 -3.94 -2.18 -19.81
C ALA A 6 -3.82 -3.05 -18.55
N LEU A 7 -4.15 -4.34 -18.62
CA LEU A 7 -3.97 -5.25 -17.48
C LEU A 7 -2.49 -5.49 -17.20
N VAL A 8 -1.68 -5.64 -18.25
CA VAL A 8 -0.22 -5.78 -18.12
C VAL A 8 0.38 -4.54 -17.46
N ALA A 9 0.04 -3.35 -17.97
CA ALA A 9 0.52 -2.09 -17.40
C ALA A 9 0.07 -1.89 -15.94
N ALA A 10 -1.14 -2.31 -15.59
CA ALA A 10 -1.63 -2.25 -14.20
C ALA A 10 -0.83 -3.19 -13.29
N THR A 11 -0.59 -4.43 -13.72
CA THR A 11 0.26 -5.38 -12.97
C THR A 11 1.65 -4.78 -12.74
N GLU A 12 2.30 -4.26 -13.77
CA GLU A 12 3.64 -3.67 -13.65
C GLU A 12 3.70 -2.45 -12.73
N ALA A 13 2.62 -1.64 -12.70
CA ALA A 13 2.54 -0.50 -11.81
C ALA A 13 2.39 -0.93 -10.35
N PHE A 14 1.46 -1.86 -10.06
CA PHE A 14 1.24 -2.36 -8.70
C PHE A 14 2.46 -3.12 -8.18
N ASP A 15 3.05 -4.01 -8.96
CA ASP A 15 4.27 -4.74 -8.58
C ASP A 15 5.39 -3.77 -8.18
N ARG A 16 5.56 -2.69 -8.95
CA ARG A 16 6.59 -1.68 -8.68
C ARG A 16 6.30 -0.90 -7.40
N TRP A 17 5.06 -0.52 -7.15
CA TRP A 17 4.68 0.17 -5.93
C TRP A 17 4.85 -0.72 -4.70
N GLU A 18 4.41 -1.98 -4.78
CA GLU A 18 4.58 -2.94 -3.69
C GLU A 18 6.06 -3.20 -3.38
N GLN A 19 6.92 -3.32 -4.40
CA GLN A 19 8.36 -3.46 -4.21
C GLN A 19 8.96 -2.26 -3.47
N LEU A 20 8.67 -1.03 -3.91
CA LEU A 20 9.19 0.19 -3.27
C LEU A 20 8.69 0.31 -1.82
N LEU A 21 7.43 0.00 -1.58
CA LEU A 21 6.81 0.06 -0.26
C LEU A 21 7.25 -1.07 0.68
N ALA A 22 7.69 -2.21 0.13
CA ALA A 22 8.27 -3.29 0.93
C ALA A 22 9.75 -3.03 1.27
N GLU A 23 10.50 -2.36 0.41
CA GLU A 23 11.91 -2.04 0.67
C GLU A 23 12.06 -0.97 1.74
N ALA A 24 11.25 0.09 1.70
CA ALA A 24 11.40 1.22 2.62
C ALA A 24 11.33 0.83 4.12
N PRO A 25 10.36 0.02 4.62
CA PRO A 25 10.36 -0.41 6.01
C PRO A 25 11.52 -1.33 6.37
N ARG A 26 12.03 -2.14 5.42
CA ARG A 26 13.18 -3.04 5.65
C ARG A 26 14.45 -2.25 5.90
N GLU A 27 14.67 -1.16 5.17
CA GLU A 27 15.78 -0.23 5.41
C GLU A 27 15.72 0.41 6.81
N HIS A 28 14.54 0.46 7.42
CA HIS A 28 14.29 1.09 8.72
C HIS A 28 14.07 0.08 9.86
N GLY A 29 14.39 -1.21 9.65
CA GLY A 29 14.42 -2.22 10.71
C GLY A 29 13.18 -3.12 10.83
N ALA A 30 12.21 -3.01 9.92
CA ALA A 30 11.06 -3.92 9.91
C ALA A 30 11.47 -5.38 9.65
N ALA A 31 10.82 -6.32 10.33
CA ALA A 31 11.04 -7.75 10.12
C ALA A 31 10.74 -8.15 8.65
N PRO A 32 11.64 -8.91 7.97
CA PRO A 32 11.52 -9.20 6.53
C PRO A 32 10.22 -9.87 6.10
N GLY A 33 9.57 -10.61 7.02
CA GLY A 33 8.31 -11.30 6.76
C GLY A 33 7.08 -10.40 6.76
N GLN A 34 7.14 -9.21 7.35
CA GLN A 34 5.99 -8.31 7.47
C GLN A 34 5.89 -7.31 6.30
N ALA A 35 7.03 -6.95 5.70
CA ALA A 35 7.11 -5.90 4.69
C ALA A 35 6.26 -6.15 3.42
N PRO A 36 6.23 -7.35 2.82
CA PRO A 36 5.41 -7.59 1.63
C PRO A 36 3.91 -7.41 1.89
N GLY A 37 3.41 -7.95 3.01
CA GLY A 37 2.00 -7.84 3.37
C GLY A 37 1.58 -6.40 3.69
N LEU A 38 2.47 -5.65 4.35
CA LEU A 38 2.24 -4.23 4.63
C LEU A 38 2.20 -3.39 3.34
N ALA A 39 3.08 -3.67 2.38
CA ALA A 39 3.09 -3.00 1.08
C ALA A 39 1.77 -3.20 0.31
N THR A 40 1.29 -4.43 0.19
CA THR A 40 -0.01 -4.74 -0.44
C THR A 40 -1.16 -4.04 0.29
N LEU A 41 -1.14 -4.03 1.63
CA LEU A 41 -2.18 -3.36 2.43
C LEU A 41 -2.20 -1.85 2.16
N ILE A 42 -1.04 -1.19 2.10
CA ILE A 42 -0.93 0.24 1.77
C ILE A 42 -1.57 0.52 0.40
N VAL A 43 -1.15 -0.20 -0.64
CA VAL A 43 -1.67 -0.01 -2.00
C VAL A 43 -3.18 -0.21 -2.05
N ALA A 44 -3.67 -1.36 -1.56
CA ALA A 44 -5.09 -1.69 -1.58
C ALA A 44 -5.94 -0.66 -0.80
N SER A 45 -5.45 -0.19 0.34
CA SER A 45 -6.15 0.80 1.17
C SER A 45 -6.22 2.16 0.49
N VAL A 46 -5.14 2.61 -0.14
CA VAL A 46 -5.10 3.90 -0.85
C VAL A 46 -6.02 3.86 -2.08
N GLU A 47 -5.98 2.80 -2.89
CA GLU A 47 -6.84 2.66 -4.06
C GLU A 47 -8.33 2.62 -3.66
N GLY A 48 -8.66 1.87 -2.60
CA GLY A 48 -10.01 1.85 -2.03
C GLY A 48 -10.44 3.21 -1.51
N ALA A 49 -9.55 3.94 -0.83
CA ALA A 49 -9.81 5.29 -0.36
C ALA A 49 -10.08 6.26 -1.51
N ILE A 50 -9.28 6.22 -2.59
CA ILE A 50 -9.47 7.06 -3.77
C ILE A 50 -10.84 6.76 -4.41
N ALA A 51 -11.22 5.50 -4.54
CA ALA A 51 -12.54 5.12 -5.06
C ALA A 51 -13.68 5.70 -4.18
N MET A 52 -13.56 5.59 -2.85
CA MET A 52 -14.52 6.19 -1.91
C MET A 52 -14.54 7.71 -1.98
N CYS A 53 -13.38 8.37 -2.09
CA CYS A 53 -13.28 9.82 -2.21
C CYS A 53 -14.02 10.33 -3.44
N ARG A 54 -13.85 9.64 -4.58
CA ARG A 54 -14.54 9.95 -5.83
C ARG A 54 -16.05 9.76 -5.70
N ALA A 55 -16.50 8.66 -5.10
CA ALA A 55 -17.92 8.38 -4.90
C ALA A 55 -18.59 9.39 -3.95
N LYS A 56 -17.91 9.76 -2.86
CA LYS A 56 -18.43 10.66 -1.82
C LYS A 56 -18.16 12.14 -2.10
N ARG A 57 -17.31 12.46 -3.07
CA ARG A 57 -16.79 13.82 -3.34
C ARG A 57 -16.21 14.48 -2.08
N SER A 58 -15.43 13.72 -1.32
CA SER A 58 -14.79 14.13 -0.06
C SER A 58 -13.42 13.48 0.07
N MET A 59 -12.47 14.16 0.69
CA MET A 59 -11.12 13.63 0.98
C MET A 59 -11.06 12.83 2.29
N GLU A 60 -12.11 12.93 3.12
CA GLU A 60 -12.17 12.31 4.44
C GLU A 60 -11.83 10.80 4.45
N PRO A 61 -12.24 9.96 3.49
CA PRO A 61 -11.84 8.55 3.47
C PRO A 61 -10.32 8.35 3.36
N LEU A 62 -9.63 9.22 2.61
CA LEU A 62 -8.16 9.15 2.47
C LEU A 62 -7.48 9.57 3.77
N ASP A 63 -7.96 10.61 4.44
CA ASP A 63 -7.41 11.06 5.72
C ASP A 63 -7.55 9.97 6.80
N GLN A 64 -8.70 9.29 6.84
CA GLN A 64 -8.93 8.18 7.76
C GLN A 64 -7.99 7.00 7.47
N VAL A 65 -7.79 6.63 6.21
CA VAL A 65 -6.86 5.56 5.83
C VAL A 65 -5.42 5.95 6.16
N ALA A 66 -5.01 7.18 5.89
CA ALA A 66 -3.66 7.67 6.19
C ALA A 66 -3.31 7.52 7.68
N GLN A 67 -4.19 7.94 8.58
CA GLN A 67 -3.98 7.78 10.03
C GLN A 67 -3.82 6.30 10.45
N ARG A 68 -4.56 5.38 9.84
CA ARG A 68 -4.45 3.95 10.16
C ARG A 68 -3.17 3.34 9.60
N LEU A 69 -2.78 3.71 8.39
CA LEU A 69 -1.55 3.23 7.78
C LEU A 69 -0.32 3.74 8.54
N GLU A 70 -0.30 4.99 9.00
CA GLU A 70 0.80 5.53 9.82
C GLU A 70 1.02 4.70 11.09
N ALA A 71 -0.05 4.37 11.83
CA ALA A 71 0.05 3.54 13.02
C ALA A 71 0.55 2.12 12.74
N LEU A 72 0.11 1.52 11.62
CA LEU A 72 0.56 0.19 11.21
C LEU A 72 2.03 0.18 10.77
N ILE A 73 2.46 1.20 10.05
CA ILE A 73 3.85 1.36 9.61
C ILE A 73 4.76 1.51 10.82
N LEU A 74 4.43 2.40 11.76
CA LEU A 74 5.20 2.58 12.99
C LEU A 74 5.29 1.27 13.80
N GLY A 75 4.17 0.57 13.97
CA GLY A 75 4.16 -0.72 14.68
C GLY A 75 5.00 -1.81 14.00
N ALA A 76 5.14 -1.77 12.67
CA ALA A 76 6.00 -2.70 11.93
C ALA A 76 7.49 -2.40 12.09
N LEU A 77 7.86 -1.14 12.37
CA LEU A 77 9.23 -0.73 12.66
C LEU A 77 9.66 -1.06 14.09
N ASP A 78 8.70 -1.05 15.03
CA ASP A 78 8.94 -1.33 16.46
C ASP A 78 8.87 -2.84 16.82
N GLY A 79 8.58 -3.71 15.85
CA GLY A 79 8.46 -5.15 16.05
C GLY A 79 9.81 -5.84 16.29
N PRO A 80 9.88 -6.90 17.12
CA PRO A 80 11.12 -7.66 17.32
C PRO A 80 11.58 -8.28 15.99
N VAL A 81 12.87 -8.08 15.67
CA VAL A 81 13.57 -8.63 14.48
C VAL A 81 13.56 -10.15 14.47
#